data_AF-A0A504J0L7-F1
#
_entry.id   AF-A0A504J0L7-F1
#
_cell.length_a   1.000
_cell.length_b   1.000
_cell.length_c   1.000
_cell.angle_alpha   90.00
_cell.angle_beta   90.00
_cell.angle_gamma   90.00
#
_symmetry.space_group_name_H-M   'P 1'
#
loop_
_entity.id
_entity.type
_entity.pdbx_description
1 polymer ?
#
loop_
_entity_poly.entity_id
_entity_poly.type
_entity_poly.pdbx_seq_one_letter_code
_entity_poly.pdbx_strand_id
1 'polypeptide(L)'
;MIHFLKDNTCCQDGGGDGPEGKDCLSKWKRRLETVSNKYNISSANTIKAHAEYQSSLAWQMKLKNWNDIIKETDENADAIVKELSFFIEQTGIVCDNSAETVKAFKRLLGLVKSIFDTFYDYNGEKGLKHKIIGFKKEIECLKNVSEEDKAEVIQCIEVYEEKIIMVCDMTDTVLKQLLETFKYTNLLHSSIGGCYGLEAKLDEMLDVFEGSSNGGNPSYAATSKVEKEEDSKEKSKGRKKPILDNNYSYPCNDVVVQPMPQLPINQSYYYIQIEQDLERALHKTESLKNDWIDCKKVSDKHLSERDSLREAIKNAESAESTK
;
A
#
# COMPACT_ATOMS: atom_id res chain seq x y z
N MET A 1 10.66 58.65 11.57
CA MET A 1 10.99 60.09 11.48
C MET A 1 12.00 60.40 12.58
N ILE A 2 13.13 61.03 12.21
CA ILE A 2 14.04 61.76 13.10
C ILE A 2 14.99 60.94 14.01
N HIS A 3 16.04 60.38 13.39
CA HIS A 3 17.38 60.38 14.02
C HIS A 3 18.42 61.14 13.17
N PHE A 4 17.97 61.69 12.03
CA PHE A 4 18.79 62.46 11.08
C PHE A 4 19.05 63.90 11.56
N LEU A 5 18.22 64.43 12.48
CA LEU A 5 18.34 65.79 13.03
C LEU A 5 19.19 65.88 14.31
N LYS A 6 19.88 64.80 14.72
CA LYS A 6 20.72 64.84 15.94
C LYS A 6 22.15 65.35 15.69
N ASP A 7 22.61 65.38 14.45
CA ASP A 7 23.85 66.06 14.04
C ASP A 7 23.50 67.35 13.28
N ASN A 8 23.03 68.36 14.00
CA ASN A 8 22.69 69.68 13.44
C ASN A 8 23.93 70.54 13.11
N THR A 9 25.15 70.00 13.20
CA THR A 9 26.39 70.74 12.90
C THR A 9 26.54 71.11 11.42
N CYS A 10 25.78 70.49 10.52
CA CYS A 10 25.82 70.77 9.08
C CYS A 10 24.62 71.57 8.57
N CYS A 11 23.65 71.88 9.42
CA CYS A 11 22.41 72.59 9.04
C CYS A 11 22.26 73.94 9.75
N GLN A 12 23.35 74.50 10.31
CA GLN A 12 23.32 75.88 10.78
C GLN A 12 23.57 76.84 9.63
N ASP A 13 22.52 77.60 9.29
CA ASP A 13 22.54 78.72 8.37
C ASP A 13 23.64 79.73 8.76
N GLY A 14 24.70 79.74 7.98
CA GLY A 14 25.72 80.77 7.99
C GLY A 14 26.24 80.94 6.56
N GLY A 15 25.77 81.98 5.87
CA GLY A 15 26.12 82.31 4.48
C GLY A 15 27.57 82.76 4.31
N GLY A 16 28.54 81.87 4.53
CA GLY A 16 29.95 82.09 4.23
C GLY A 16 30.54 80.92 3.47
N ASP A 17 31.24 81.20 2.38
CA ASP A 17 32.11 80.25 1.65
C ASP A 17 33.35 79.88 2.50
N GLY A 18 33.10 79.31 3.67
CA GLY A 18 34.12 78.76 4.55
C GLY A 18 34.36 77.27 4.28
N PRO A 19 35.55 76.75 4.63
CA PRO A 19 35.94 75.35 4.41
C PRO A 19 35.05 74.30 5.11
N GLU A 20 34.10 74.72 5.96
CA GLU A 20 33.21 73.86 6.75
C GLU A 20 32.11 73.17 5.93
N GLY A 21 31.61 73.78 4.84
CA GLY A 21 30.61 73.14 3.95
C GLY A 21 31.15 71.89 3.24
N LYS A 22 32.44 71.90 2.88
CA LYS A 22 33.15 70.76 2.29
C LYS A 22 33.37 69.61 3.28
N ASP A 23 33.41 69.90 4.58
CA ASP A 23 33.56 68.89 5.65
C ASP A 23 32.26 68.07 5.83
N CYS A 24 31.09 68.68 5.62
CA CYS A 24 29.80 68.00 5.70
C CYS A 24 29.51 67.07 4.51
N LEU A 25 29.74 67.53 3.28
CA LEU A 25 29.56 66.72 2.06
C LEU A 25 30.51 65.51 2.07
N SER A 26 31.77 65.70 2.48
CA SER A 26 32.76 64.63 2.60
C SER A 26 32.41 63.62 3.71
N LYS A 27 31.88 64.07 4.86
CA LYS A 27 31.32 63.18 5.90
C LYS A 27 30.14 62.38 5.39
N TRP A 28 29.23 62.98 4.60
CA TRP A 28 28.09 62.27 4.02
C TRP A 28 28.54 61.24 2.97
N LYS A 29 29.51 61.57 2.12
CA LYS A 29 30.11 60.62 1.16
C LYS A 29 30.78 59.43 1.87
N ARG A 30 31.53 59.68 2.96
CA ARG A 30 32.11 58.59 3.80
C ARG A 30 31.03 57.74 4.48
N ARG A 31 29.94 58.37 4.94
CA ARG A 31 28.79 57.67 5.53
C ARG A 31 28.04 56.84 4.49
N LEU A 32 27.87 57.36 3.27
CA LEU A 32 27.27 56.63 2.15
C LEU A 32 28.10 55.38 1.79
N GLU A 33 29.44 55.49 1.74
CA GLU A 33 30.32 54.35 1.52
C GLU A 33 30.18 53.30 2.64
N THR A 34 30.13 53.75 3.90
CA THR A 34 29.93 52.87 5.06
C THR A 34 28.57 52.14 5.01
N VAL A 35 27.48 52.85 4.72
CA VAL A 35 26.13 52.29 4.62
C VAL A 35 26.00 51.39 3.38
N SER A 36 26.67 51.72 2.27
CA SER A 36 26.72 50.88 1.07
C SER A 36 27.42 49.56 1.33
N ASN A 37 28.54 49.58 2.07
CA ASN A 37 29.23 48.36 2.49
C ASN A 37 28.34 47.52 3.43
N LYS A 38 27.66 48.14 4.39
CA LYS A 38 26.71 47.44 5.27
C LYS A 38 25.55 46.82 4.48
N TYR A 39 24.97 47.56 3.53
CA TYR A 39 23.92 47.05 2.64
C TYR A 39 24.40 45.86 1.82
N ASN A 40 25.59 45.93 1.22
CA ASN A 40 26.13 44.83 0.43
C ASN A 40 26.29 43.55 1.26
N ILE A 41 26.77 43.68 2.50
CA ILE A 41 26.88 42.55 3.45
C ILE A 41 25.50 42.00 3.83
N SER A 42 24.56 42.85 4.22
CA SER A 42 23.20 42.41 4.61
C SER A 42 22.41 41.84 3.44
N SER A 43 22.61 42.34 2.23
CA SER A 43 22.00 41.85 1.00
C SER A 43 22.52 40.45 0.66
N ALA A 44 23.84 40.24 0.74
CA ALA A 44 24.44 38.90 0.57
C ALA A 44 23.91 37.90 1.60
N ASN A 45 23.80 38.30 2.88
CA ASN A 45 23.22 37.45 3.93
C ASN A 45 21.75 37.12 3.67
N THR A 46 20.96 38.08 3.17
CA THR A 46 19.55 37.87 2.81
C THR A 46 19.41 36.88 1.66
N ILE A 47 20.26 36.99 0.63
CA ILE A 47 20.29 36.05 -0.50
C ILE A 47 20.64 34.64 -0.01
N LYS A 48 21.64 34.51 0.86
CA LYS A 48 22.04 33.23 1.45
C LYS A 48 20.90 32.61 2.27
N ALA A 49 20.31 33.37 3.19
CA ALA A 49 19.20 32.90 4.02
C ALA A 49 17.97 32.52 3.17
N HIS A 50 17.68 33.27 2.11
CA HIS A 50 16.62 32.92 1.16
C HIS A 50 16.90 31.60 0.44
N ALA A 51 18.13 31.38 -0.03
CA ALA A 51 18.51 30.14 -0.70
C ALA A 51 18.41 28.92 0.23
N GLU A 52 18.85 29.06 1.48
CA GLU A 52 18.72 28.02 2.51
C GLU A 52 17.25 27.71 2.84
N TYR A 53 16.42 28.75 2.99
CA TYR A 53 14.97 28.59 3.18
C TYR A 53 14.32 27.86 1.99
N GLN A 54 14.58 28.29 0.75
CA GLN A 54 14.00 27.65 -0.45
C GLN A 54 14.43 26.18 -0.59
N SER A 55 15.68 25.86 -0.27
CA SER A 55 16.17 24.48 -0.27
C SER A 55 15.46 23.63 0.80
N SER A 56 15.29 24.16 2.01
CA SER A 56 14.57 23.48 3.09
C SER A 56 13.09 23.27 2.76
N LEU A 57 12.44 24.28 2.18
CA LEU A 57 11.05 24.21 1.74
C LEU A 57 10.85 23.12 0.67
N ALA A 58 11.73 23.06 -0.33
CA ALA A 58 11.68 22.03 -1.37
C ALA A 58 11.86 20.62 -0.78
N TRP A 59 12.73 20.46 0.22
CA TRP A 59 12.92 19.18 0.90
C TRP A 59 11.71 18.78 1.74
N GLN A 60 11.14 19.72 2.50
CA GLN A 60 9.91 19.52 3.26
C GLN A 60 8.75 19.10 2.35
N MET A 61 8.58 19.74 1.18
CA MET A 61 7.54 19.35 0.22
C MET A 61 7.72 17.92 -0.28
N LYS A 62 8.96 17.49 -0.55
CA LYS A 62 9.25 16.09 -0.94
C LYS A 62 8.90 15.10 0.16
N LEU A 63 9.34 15.37 1.40
CA LEU A 63 9.03 14.52 2.55
C LEU A 63 7.53 14.43 2.81
N LYS A 64 6.81 15.55 2.66
CA LYS A 64 5.35 15.59 2.79
C LYS A 64 4.71 14.68 1.75
N ASN A 65 5.08 14.83 0.48
CA ASN A 65 4.56 14.00 -0.60
C ASN A 65 4.84 12.51 -0.38
N TRP A 66 6.04 12.15 0.09
CA TRP A 66 6.35 10.76 0.42
C TRP A 66 5.49 10.24 1.57
N ASN A 67 5.33 11.01 2.65
CA ASN A 67 4.51 10.65 3.79
C ASN A 67 3.02 10.48 3.40
N ASP A 68 2.50 11.35 2.54
CA ASP A 68 1.12 11.27 2.05
C ASP A 68 0.92 9.98 1.23
N ILE A 69 1.85 9.64 0.32
CA ILE A 69 1.81 8.38 -0.46
C ILE A 69 1.89 7.15 0.45
N ILE A 70 2.74 7.18 1.48
CA ILE A 70 2.90 6.10 2.45
C ILE A 70 1.58 5.85 3.18
N LYS A 71 0.93 6.91 3.68
CA LYS A 71 -0.35 6.82 4.40
C LYS A 71 -1.46 6.29 3.50
N GLU A 72 -1.57 6.82 2.28
CA GLU A 72 -2.56 6.33 1.30
C GLU A 72 -2.33 4.85 0.96
N THR A 73 -1.07 4.41 0.85
CA THR A 73 -0.76 3.01 0.55
C THR A 73 -1.10 2.09 1.74
N ASP A 74 -0.84 2.53 2.98
CA ASP A 74 -1.17 1.79 4.19
C ASP A 74 -2.70 1.64 4.35
N GLU A 75 -3.45 2.73 4.13
CA GLU A 75 -4.93 2.71 4.15
C GLU A 75 -5.51 1.77 3.09
N ASN A 76 -4.92 1.74 1.90
CA ASN A 76 -5.31 0.81 0.83
C ASN A 76 -5.00 -0.64 1.20
N ALA A 77 -3.85 -0.91 1.83
CA ALA A 77 -3.50 -2.25 2.32
C ALA A 77 -4.51 -2.72 3.37
N ASP A 78 -4.88 -1.87 4.33
CA ASP A 78 -5.90 -2.17 5.35
C ASP A 78 -7.27 -2.47 4.72
N ALA A 79 -7.65 -1.73 3.67
CA ALA A 79 -8.89 -1.99 2.94
C ALA A 79 -8.86 -3.36 2.25
N ILE A 80 -7.73 -3.73 1.62
CA ILE A 80 -7.55 -5.04 0.99
C ILE A 80 -7.62 -6.16 2.04
N VAL A 81 -6.98 -6.00 3.20
CA VAL A 81 -7.03 -6.99 4.31
C VAL A 81 -8.48 -7.24 4.75
N LYS A 82 -9.27 -6.18 4.92
CA LYS A 82 -10.68 -6.28 5.32
C LYS A 82 -11.51 -7.04 4.27
N GLU A 83 -11.35 -6.69 3.01
CA GLU A 83 -12.05 -7.35 1.91
C GLU A 83 -11.62 -8.81 1.77
N LEU A 84 -10.31 -9.11 1.85
CA LEU A 84 -9.79 -10.49 1.84
C LEU A 84 -10.35 -11.30 2.99
N SER A 85 -10.36 -10.76 4.22
CA SER A 85 -10.91 -11.42 5.40
C SER A 85 -12.40 -11.76 5.21
N PHE A 86 -13.18 -10.81 4.66
CA PHE A 86 -14.58 -11.04 4.33
C PHE A 86 -14.72 -12.13 3.25
N PHE A 87 -13.92 -12.09 2.19
CA PHE A 87 -13.94 -13.09 1.13
C PHE A 87 -13.56 -14.49 1.64
N ILE A 88 -12.58 -14.60 2.53
CA ILE A 88 -12.19 -15.86 3.18
C ILE A 88 -13.37 -16.39 4.00
N GLU A 89 -14.02 -15.56 4.81
CA GLU A 89 -15.20 -15.96 5.59
C GLU A 89 -16.33 -16.48 4.68
N GLN A 90 -16.66 -15.77 3.60
CA GLN A 90 -17.66 -16.22 2.64
C GLN A 90 -17.26 -17.53 1.94
N THR A 91 -15.98 -17.68 1.62
CA THR A 91 -15.42 -18.88 0.99
C THR A 91 -15.55 -20.08 1.93
N GLY A 92 -15.24 -19.90 3.22
CA GLY A 92 -15.44 -20.92 4.26
C GLY A 92 -16.91 -21.33 4.41
N ILE A 93 -17.84 -20.37 4.44
CA ILE A 93 -19.30 -20.66 4.48
C ILE A 93 -19.73 -21.50 3.27
N VAL A 94 -19.27 -21.15 2.07
CA VAL A 94 -19.58 -21.92 0.85
C VAL A 94 -18.95 -23.31 0.91
N CYS A 95 -17.73 -23.43 1.43
CA CYS A 95 -17.06 -24.70 1.65
C CYS A 95 -17.86 -25.61 2.57
N ASP A 96 -18.27 -25.11 3.74
CA ASP A 96 -19.07 -25.85 4.72
C ASP A 96 -20.42 -26.30 4.16
N ASN A 97 -21.13 -25.37 3.50
CA ASN A 97 -22.41 -25.68 2.85
C ASN A 97 -22.25 -26.72 1.76
N SER A 98 -21.16 -26.66 0.99
CA SER A 98 -20.86 -27.67 -0.03
C SER A 98 -20.58 -29.04 0.59
N ALA A 99 -19.87 -29.11 1.73
CA ALA A 99 -19.60 -30.35 2.45
C ALA A 99 -20.88 -30.98 3.01
N GLU A 100 -21.78 -30.18 3.61
CA GLU A 100 -23.08 -30.65 4.08
C GLU A 100 -23.97 -31.13 2.91
N THR A 101 -23.93 -30.42 1.79
CA THR A 101 -24.62 -30.82 0.56
C THR A 101 -24.11 -32.17 0.04
N VAL A 102 -22.78 -32.41 0.04
CA VAL A 102 -22.18 -33.71 -0.28
C VAL A 102 -22.68 -34.82 0.66
N LYS A 103 -22.79 -34.55 1.97
CA LYS A 103 -23.32 -35.53 2.95
C LYS A 103 -24.80 -35.83 2.67
N ALA A 104 -25.61 -34.82 2.38
CA ALA A 104 -27.02 -35.00 2.03
C ALA A 104 -27.17 -35.84 0.75
N PHE A 105 -26.36 -35.57 -0.28
CA PHE A 105 -26.36 -36.37 -1.50
C PHE A 105 -25.91 -37.81 -1.27
N LYS A 106 -24.93 -38.07 -0.40
CA LYS A 106 -24.55 -39.45 -0.04
C LYS A 106 -25.70 -40.21 0.63
N ARG A 107 -26.47 -39.55 1.50
CA ARG A 107 -27.67 -40.15 2.12
C ARG A 107 -28.74 -40.44 1.07
N LEU A 108 -29.01 -39.48 0.19
CA LEU A 108 -29.99 -39.64 -0.89
C LEU A 108 -29.59 -40.75 -1.88
N LEU A 109 -28.32 -40.84 -2.24
CA LEU A 109 -27.78 -41.95 -3.03
C LEU A 109 -27.99 -43.30 -2.33
N GLY A 110 -27.82 -43.35 -1.00
CA GLY A 110 -28.11 -44.54 -0.19
C GLY A 110 -29.59 -44.95 -0.24
N LEU A 111 -30.52 -43.99 -0.21
CA LEU A 111 -31.96 -44.26 -0.35
C LEU A 111 -32.30 -44.81 -1.74
N VAL A 112 -31.78 -44.19 -2.81
CA VAL A 112 -32.02 -44.67 -4.18
C VAL A 112 -31.45 -46.07 -4.37
N LYS A 113 -30.25 -46.34 -3.83
CA LYS A 113 -29.67 -47.68 -3.83
C LYS A 113 -30.57 -48.70 -3.11
N SER A 114 -31.11 -48.36 -1.94
CA SER A 114 -32.01 -49.26 -1.19
C SER A 114 -33.27 -49.63 -1.98
N ILE A 115 -33.81 -48.70 -2.78
CA ILE A 115 -34.95 -48.97 -3.66
C ILE A 115 -34.54 -49.96 -4.76
N PHE A 116 -33.38 -49.74 -5.38
CA PHE A 116 -32.80 -50.64 -6.37
C PHE A 116 -32.57 -52.07 -5.83
N ASP A 117 -31.94 -52.19 -4.66
CA ASP A 117 -31.66 -53.46 -3.99
C ASP A 117 -32.96 -54.22 -3.62
N THR A 118 -34.08 -53.49 -3.44
CA THR A 118 -35.39 -54.10 -3.15
C THR A 118 -36.02 -54.72 -4.41
N PHE A 119 -35.87 -54.07 -5.56
CA PHE A 119 -36.53 -54.49 -6.80
C PHE A 119 -35.75 -55.57 -7.56
N TYR A 120 -34.42 -55.49 -7.55
CA TYR A 120 -33.53 -56.35 -8.33
C TYR A 120 -32.82 -57.38 -7.46
N ASP A 121 -32.41 -58.49 -8.07
CA ASP A 121 -31.61 -59.50 -7.39
C ASP A 121 -30.20 -58.93 -7.15
N TYR A 122 -29.84 -58.78 -5.88
CA TYR A 122 -28.53 -58.28 -5.48
C TYR A 122 -27.99 -59.15 -4.34
N ASN A 123 -26.68 -59.45 -4.36
CA ASN A 123 -26.01 -60.28 -3.35
C ASN A 123 -26.66 -61.65 -3.04
N GLY A 124 -27.32 -62.27 -4.02
CA GLY A 124 -27.92 -63.60 -3.86
C GLY A 124 -29.30 -63.62 -3.19
N GLU A 125 -29.85 -62.46 -2.79
CA GLU A 125 -31.25 -62.34 -2.38
C GLU A 125 -32.16 -62.10 -3.58
N LYS A 126 -33.32 -62.77 -3.58
CA LYS A 126 -34.34 -62.58 -4.63
C LYS A 126 -35.07 -61.25 -4.41
N GLY A 127 -34.87 -60.33 -5.33
CA GLY A 127 -35.59 -59.06 -5.42
C GLY A 127 -37.07 -59.25 -5.77
N LEU A 128 -37.81 -58.16 -5.64
CA LEU A 128 -39.26 -58.16 -5.85
C LEU A 128 -39.67 -58.69 -7.24
N LYS A 129 -38.88 -58.38 -8.28
CA LYS A 129 -39.15 -58.85 -9.65
C LYS A 129 -39.16 -60.37 -9.75
N HIS A 130 -38.20 -61.04 -9.10
CA HIS A 130 -38.11 -62.50 -9.11
C HIS A 130 -39.24 -63.14 -8.27
N LYS A 131 -39.63 -62.48 -7.17
CA LYS A 131 -40.76 -62.90 -6.33
C LYS A 131 -42.09 -62.81 -7.08
N ILE A 132 -42.31 -61.76 -7.87
CA ILE A 132 -43.52 -61.61 -8.68
C ILE A 132 -43.62 -62.70 -9.76
N ILE A 133 -42.53 -63.01 -10.46
CA ILE A 133 -42.49 -64.12 -11.44
C ILE A 133 -42.81 -65.45 -10.75
N GLY A 134 -42.28 -65.69 -9.55
CA GLY A 134 -42.61 -66.87 -8.75
C GLY A 134 -44.09 -66.93 -8.38
N PHE A 135 -44.64 -65.81 -7.92
CA PHE A 135 -46.04 -65.72 -7.50
C PHE A 135 -47.03 -65.95 -8.65
N LYS A 136 -46.77 -65.41 -9.85
CA LYS A 136 -47.57 -65.71 -11.05
C LYS A 136 -47.60 -67.20 -11.35
N LYS A 137 -46.45 -67.87 -11.32
CA LYS A 137 -46.35 -69.32 -11.55
C LYS A 137 -47.11 -70.14 -10.49
N GLU A 138 -47.06 -69.71 -9.23
CA GLU A 138 -47.80 -70.37 -8.15
C GLU A 138 -49.31 -70.26 -8.35
N ILE A 139 -49.81 -69.09 -8.77
CA ILE A 139 -51.24 -68.88 -9.08
C ILE A 139 -51.68 -69.75 -10.26
N GLU A 140 -50.88 -69.80 -11.33
CA GLU A 140 -51.15 -70.65 -12.49
C GLU A 140 -51.25 -72.15 -12.11
N CYS A 141 -50.47 -72.59 -11.11
CA CYS A 141 -50.45 -73.97 -10.64
C CYS A 141 -51.61 -74.36 -9.70
N LEU A 142 -52.47 -73.43 -9.28
CA LEU A 142 -53.58 -73.71 -8.37
C LEU A 142 -54.65 -74.58 -9.06
N LYS A 143 -54.91 -75.78 -8.53
CA LYS A 143 -55.84 -76.74 -9.16
C LYS A 143 -57.31 -76.56 -8.78
N ASN A 144 -57.61 -75.81 -7.72
CA ASN A 144 -58.94 -75.74 -7.10
C ASN A 144 -59.62 -74.37 -7.27
N VAL A 145 -59.13 -73.52 -8.18
CA VAL A 145 -59.62 -72.16 -8.41
C VAL A 145 -60.10 -72.06 -9.86
N SER A 146 -61.16 -71.29 -10.12
CA SER A 146 -61.65 -71.07 -11.47
C SER A 146 -60.60 -70.35 -12.33
N GLU A 147 -60.62 -70.58 -13.65
CA GLU A 147 -59.70 -69.89 -14.56
C GLU A 147 -60.01 -68.38 -14.65
N GLU A 148 -61.27 -67.98 -14.47
CA GLU A 148 -61.64 -66.56 -14.38
C GLU A 148 -61.00 -65.86 -13.17
N ASP A 149 -61.07 -66.46 -11.98
CA ASP A 149 -60.49 -65.87 -10.76
C ASP A 149 -58.96 -65.79 -10.85
N LYS A 150 -58.31 -66.80 -11.46
CA LYS A 150 -56.86 -66.76 -11.72
C LYS A 150 -56.48 -65.62 -12.65
N ALA A 151 -57.24 -65.43 -13.72
CA ALA A 151 -57.00 -64.36 -14.69
C ALA A 151 -57.14 -62.98 -14.05
N GLU A 152 -58.15 -62.77 -13.18
CA GLU A 152 -58.33 -61.52 -12.44
C GLU A 152 -57.15 -61.20 -11.51
N VAL A 153 -56.65 -62.20 -10.77
CA VAL A 153 -55.49 -62.03 -9.89
C VAL A 153 -54.21 -61.75 -10.69
N ILE A 154 -53.98 -62.46 -11.81
CA ILE A 154 -52.83 -62.22 -12.68
C ILE A 154 -52.88 -60.80 -13.25
N GLN A 155 -54.05 -60.34 -13.68
CA GLN A 155 -54.24 -58.98 -14.19
C GLN A 155 -53.95 -57.93 -13.10
N CYS A 156 -54.36 -58.16 -11.85
CA CYS A 156 -53.99 -57.29 -10.73
C CYS A 156 -52.46 -57.23 -10.51
N ILE A 157 -51.77 -58.35 -10.69
CA ILE A 157 -50.31 -58.42 -10.58
C ILE A 157 -49.63 -57.66 -11.72
N GLU A 158 -50.16 -57.75 -12.94
CA GLU A 158 -49.64 -57.02 -14.10
C GLU A 158 -49.77 -55.50 -13.92
N VAL A 159 -50.91 -55.01 -13.43
CA VAL A 159 -51.10 -53.59 -13.10
C VAL A 159 -50.12 -53.14 -12.01
N TYR A 160 -49.78 -54.02 -11.06
CA TYR A 160 -48.77 -53.73 -10.05
C TYR A 160 -47.35 -53.70 -10.64
N GLU A 161 -47.01 -54.61 -11.56
CA GLU A 161 -45.73 -54.61 -12.29
C GLU A 161 -45.53 -53.33 -13.13
N GLU A 162 -46.57 -52.84 -13.82
CA GLU A 162 -46.50 -51.58 -14.57
C GLU A 162 -46.15 -50.39 -13.65
N LYS A 163 -46.74 -50.34 -12.46
CA LYS A 163 -46.40 -49.32 -11.46
C LYS A 163 -44.96 -49.45 -10.97
N ILE A 164 -44.45 -50.67 -10.81
CA ILE A 164 -43.05 -50.91 -10.45
C ILE A 164 -42.11 -50.42 -11.56
N ILE A 165 -42.41 -50.72 -12.83
CA ILE A 165 -41.62 -50.25 -13.97
C ILE A 165 -41.56 -48.72 -13.98
N MET A 166 -42.70 -48.05 -13.78
CA MET A 166 -42.74 -46.58 -13.69
C MET A 166 -41.87 -46.04 -12.55
N VAL A 167 -41.88 -46.69 -11.37
CA VAL A 167 -41.01 -46.31 -10.24
C VAL A 167 -39.53 -46.52 -10.58
N CYS A 168 -39.17 -47.61 -11.27
CA CYS A 168 -37.80 -47.85 -11.75
C CYS A 168 -37.34 -46.77 -12.74
N ASP A 169 -38.17 -46.38 -13.71
CA ASP A 169 -37.82 -45.35 -14.68
C ASP A 169 -37.65 -43.96 -14.03
N MET A 170 -38.50 -43.64 -13.06
CA MET A 170 -38.36 -42.41 -12.26
C MET A 170 -37.07 -42.43 -11.43
N THR A 171 -36.73 -43.56 -10.80
CA THR A 171 -35.49 -43.69 -10.01
C THR A 171 -34.25 -43.61 -10.87
N ASP A 172 -34.24 -44.17 -12.08
CA ASP A 172 -33.13 -44.05 -13.04
C ASP A 172 -32.87 -42.59 -13.44
N THR A 173 -33.95 -41.84 -13.67
CA THR A 173 -33.88 -40.41 -13.99
C THR A 173 -33.32 -39.61 -12.81
N VAL A 174 -33.82 -39.87 -11.60
CA VAL A 174 -33.36 -39.23 -10.36
C VAL A 174 -31.89 -39.58 -10.07
N LEU A 175 -31.47 -40.82 -10.31
CA LEU A 175 -30.09 -41.26 -10.08
C LEU A 175 -29.10 -40.54 -11.00
N LYS A 176 -29.44 -40.38 -12.29
CA LYS A 176 -28.63 -39.62 -13.25
C LYS A 176 -28.45 -38.17 -12.80
N GLN A 177 -29.54 -37.51 -12.44
CA GLN A 177 -29.50 -36.13 -11.93
C GLN A 177 -28.71 -36.01 -10.62
N LEU A 178 -28.84 -36.99 -9.73
CA LEU A 178 -28.08 -37.04 -8.48
C LEU A 178 -26.58 -37.19 -8.70
N LEU A 179 -26.17 -38.07 -9.62
CA LEU A 179 -24.76 -38.28 -9.96
C LEU A 179 -24.13 -37.04 -10.57
N GLU A 180 -24.84 -36.37 -11.50
CA GLU A 180 -24.37 -35.10 -12.07
C GLU A 180 -24.24 -34.03 -10.99
N THR A 181 -25.26 -33.88 -10.15
CA THR A 181 -25.24 -32.87 -9.09
C THR A 181 -24.12 -33.14 -8.08
N PHE A 182 -23.94 -34.40 -7.68
CA PHE A 182 -22.85 -34.82 -6.80
C PHE A 182 -21.47 -34.51 -7.39
N LYS A 183 -21.29 -34.74 -8.70
CA LYS A 183 -20.06 -34.41 -9.41
C LYS A 183 -19.78 -32.90 -9.34
N TYR A 184 -20.77 -32.05 -9.60
CA TYR A 184 -20.61 -30.60 -9.51
C TYR A 184 -20.31 -30.13 -8.10
N THR A 185 -21.00 -30.65 -7.07
CA THR A 185 -20.75 -30.27 -5.68
C THR A 185 -19.35 -30.67 -5.22
N ASN A 186 -18.86 -31.85 -5.61
CA ASN A 186 -17.50 -32.28 -5.26
C ASN A 186 -16.42 -31.43 -5.95
N LEU A 187 -16.62 -31.07 -7.23
CA LEU A 187 -15.73 -30.15 -7.95
C LEU A 187 -15.70 -28.77 -7.29
N LEU A 188 -16.86 -28.24 -6.93
CA LEU A 188 -16.98 -26.97 -6.23
C LEU A 188 -16.25 -27.00 -4.89
N HIS A 189 -16.51 -28.01 -4.05
CA HIS A 189 -15.85 -28.18 -2.77
C HIS A 189 -14.32 -28.28 -2.91
N SER A 190 -13.83 -29.09 -3.87
CA SER A 190 -12.39 -29.27 -4.10
C SER A 190 -11.71 -27.99 -4.59
N SER A 191 -12.43 -27.18 -5.38
CA SER A 191 -11.91 -25.92 -5.93
C SER A 191 -11.91 -24.79 -4.88
N ILE A 192 -12.82 -24.86 -3.91
CA ILE A 192 -13.01 -23.83 -2.89
C ILE A 192 -12.18 -24.15 -1.64
N GLY A 193 -12.37 -25.31 -1.00
CA GLY A 193 -11.76 -25.64 0.30
C GLY A 193 -10.75 -26.78 0.32
N GLY A 194 -10.26 -27.23 -0.85
CA GLY A 194 -9.15 -28.19 -0.90
C GLY A 194 -7.82 -27.58 -0.46
N CYS A 195 -6.79 -28.40 -0.19
CA CYS A 195 -5.43 -27.96 0.23
C CYS A 195 -4.66 -27.08 -0.79
N TYR A 196 -5.28 -26.72 -1.91
CA TYR A 196 -4.79 -25.76 -2.91
C TYR A 196 -5.96 -24.99 -3.54
N GLY A 197 -7.10 -24.95 -2.85
CA GLY A 197 -8.32 -24.28 -3.27
C GLY A 197 -8.23 -22.76 -3.11
N LEU A 198 -9.32 -22.09 -3.47
CA LEU A 198 -9.45 -20.64 -3.34
C LEU A 198 -9.19 -20.16 -1.91
N GLU A 199 -9.69 -20.88 -0.90
CA GLU A 199 -9.50 -20.55 0.52
C GLU A 199 -8.01 -20.46 0.89
N ALA A 200 -7.23 -21.50 0.61
CA ALA A 200 -5.80 -21.52 0.87
C ALA A 200 -5.01 -20.43 0.11
N LYS A 201 -5.48 -20.04 -1.09
CA LYS A 201 -4.87 -18.95 -1.86
C LYS A 201 -5.22 -17.57 -1.30
N LEU A 202 -6.42 -17.40 -0.78
CA LEU A 202 -6.82 -16.17 -0.11
C LEU A 202 -6.08 -16.02 1.22
N ASP A 203 -5.90 -17.11 1.98
CA ASP A 203 -5.09 -17.12 3.22
C ASP A 203 -3.62 -16.74 2.93
N GLU A 204 -3.01 -17.32 1.88
CA GLU A 204 -1.65 -16.97 1.46
C GLU A 204 -1.53 -15.48 1.10
N MET A 205 -2.56 -14.91 0.46
CA MET A 205 -2.60 -13.47 0.19
C MET A 205 -2.77 -12.67 1.48
N LEU A 206 -3.67 -13.07 2.38
CA LEU A 206 -3.90 -12.38 3.65
C LEU A 206 -2.62 -12.30 4.50
N ASP A 207 -1.87 -13.40 4.60
CA ASP A 207 -0.59 -13.47 5.32
C ASP A 207 0.45 -12.44 4.82
N VAL A 208 0.47 -12.17 3.51
CA VAL A 208 1.37 -11.17 2.90
C VAL A 208 1.00 -9.75 3.33
N PHE A 209 -0.29 -9.46 3.47
CA PHE A 209 -0.77 -8.14 3.85
C PHE A 209 -0.76 -7.91 5.38
N GLU A 210 -0.96 -8.94 6.19
CA GLU A 210 -0.89 -8.86 7.65
C GLU A 210 0.54 -8.90 8.20
N GLY A 211 1.51 -9.32 7.38
CA GLY A 211 2.91 -9.41 7.81
C GLY A 211 3.21 -10.64 8.69
N SER A 212 2.30 -11.61 8.74
CA SER A 212 2.37 -12.82 9.59
C SER A 212 3.40 -13.86 9.11
N SER A 213 4.13 -13.59 8.02
CA SER A 213 5.24 -14.44 7.59
C SER A 213 6.34 -14.46 8.66
N ASN A 214 6.44 -15.59 9.36
CA ASN A 214 7.58 -16.07 10.14
C ASN A 214 8.85 -16.26 9.27
N GLY A 215 9.15 -15.29 8.40
CA GLY A 215 10.30 -15.25 7.50
C GLY A 215 11.40 -14.36 8.05
N GLY A 216 11.94 -14.73 9.21
CA GLY A 216 13.27 -14.32 9.69
C GLY A 216 13.43 -12.83 10.02
N ASN A 217 13.68 -12.55 11.31
CA ASN A 217 14.37 -11.33 11.72
C ASN A 217 15.51 -11.02 10.73
N PRO A 218 15.56 -9.84 10.08
CA PRO A 218 16.82 -9.33 9.60
C PRO A 218 17.61 -8.98 10.86
N SER A 219 18.38 -9.96 11.31
CA SER A 219 19.45 -9.77 12.29
C SER A 219 20.41 -8.74 11.71
N TYR A 220 20.17 -7.46 11.97
CA TYR A 220 21.16 -6.40 11.88
C TYR A 220 22.16 -6.53 13.05
N ALA A 221 22.66 -7.73 13.30
CA ALA A 221 23.84 -7.95 14.12
C ALA A 221 25.04 -7.99 13.18
N ALA A 222 25.67 -6.82 13.02
CA ALA A 222 26.99 -6.69 12.44
C ALA A 222 27.95 -7.68 13.11
N THR A 223 28.22 -8.81 12.44
CA THR A 223 29.36 -9.67 12.76
C THR A 223 30.13 -9.91 11.49
N SER A 224 31.16 -9.09 11.34
CA SER A 224 32.28 -9.31 10.45
C SER A 224 32.90 -10.68 10.76
N LYS A 225 32.59 -11.69 9.97
CA LYS A 225 33.48 -12.84 9.80
C LYS A 225 34.02 -12.81 8.39
N VAL A 226 35.27 -12.35 8.34
CA VAL A 226 36.21 -12.55 7.26
C VAL A 226 36.35 -14.06 7.06
N GLU A 227 35.81 -14.59 5.98
CA GLU A 227 36.29 -15.83 5.40
C GLU A 227 37.14 -15.48 4.19
N LYS A 228 38.43 -15.80 4.33
CA LYS A 228 39.43 -15.77 3.27
C LYS A 228 39.14 -16.94 2.35
N GLU A 229 38.98 -16.68 1.06
CA GLU A 229 39.38 -17.63 0.03
C GLU A 229 40.34 -16.94 -0.95
N GLU A 230 41.59 -17.40 -0.87
CA GLU A 230 42.55 -17.50 -1.97
C GLU A 230 41.86 -18.30 -3.10
N ASP A 231 42.05 -18.11 -4.40
CA ASP A 231 43.22 -17.76 -5.18
C ASP A 231 42.72 -17.59 -6.63
N SER A 232 43.11 -16.53 -7.34
CA SER A 232 43.41 -16.62 -8.79
C SER A 232 43.85 -15.26 -9.32
N LYS A 233 45.11 -15.26 -9.73
CA LYS A 233 45.84 -14.19 -10.37
C LYS A 233 45.20 -13.82 -11.70
N GLU A 234 44.87 -12.54 -11.89
CA GLU A 234 45.13 -11.91 -13.18
C GLU A 234 45.52 -10.44 -13.04
N LYS A 235 46.71 -10.15 -13.58
CA LYS A 235 47.36 -8.84 -13.57
C LYS A 235 46.65 -7.92 -14.56
N SER A 236 46.06 -6.82 -14.09
CA SER A 236 45.90 -5.63 -14.94
C SER A 236 46.29 -4.33 -14.22
N LYS A 237 47.40 -3.82 -14.74
CA LYS A 237 48.04 -2.50 -14.66
C LYS A 237 47.17 -1.34 -14.14
N GLY A 238 47.60 -0.81 -12.99
CA GLY A 238 47.86 0.60 -12.72
C GLY A 238 46.88 1.66 -13.25
N ARG A 239 45.99 2.13 -12.37
CA ARG A 239 45.58 3.54 -12.31
C ARG A 239 45.50 3.98 -10.85
N LYS A 240 46.23 5.06 -10.54
CA LYS A 240 46.22 5.74 -9.24
C LYS A 240 44.79 6.22 -8.94
N LYS A 241 44.28 5.90 -7.75
CA LYS A 241 43.10 6.55 -7.18
C LYS A 241 43.39 8.04 -7.01
N PRO A 242 42.47 8.95 -7.36
CA PRO A 242 42.38 10.21 -6.66
C PRO A 242 41.83 9.92 -5.26
N ILE A 243 42.59 10.30 -4.25
CA ILE A 243 42.04 10.54 -2.92
C ILE A 243 41.14 11.76 -3.08
N LEU A 244 39.83 11.57 -3.03
CA LEU A 244 38.89 12.66 -2.80
C LEU A 244 38.40 12.52 -1.36
N ASP A 245 38.92 13.41 -0.53
CA ASP A 245 38.55 13.61 0.85
C ASP A 245 37.24 14.41 0.90
N ASN A 246 36.33 13.95 1.76
CA ASN A 246 35.16 14.62 2.30
C ASN A 246 33.93 15.00 1.44
N ASN A 247 32.81 14.47 1.95
CA ASN A 247 31.51 15.10 2.21
C ASN A 247 30.34 14.86 1.24
N TYR A 248 29.33 14.22 1.82
CA TYR A 248 27.96 13.94 1.36
C TYR A 248 27.79 12.88 0.26
N SER A 249 27.90 11.60 0.65
CA SER A 249 27.24 10.52 -0.07
C SER A 249 25.73 10.57 0.24
N TYR A 250 24.92 10.80 -0.79
CA TYR A 250 23.47 10.58 -0.76
C TYR A 250 23.19 9.11 -0.36
N PRO A 251 22.17 8.80 0.46
CA PRO A 251 21.96 7.46 0.98
C PRO A 251 21.16 6.62 -0.03
N CYS A 252 21.72 6.37 -1.20
CA CYS A 252 21.18 5.37 -2.12
C CYS A 252 22.36 4.53 -2.62
N ASN A 253 22.76 3.58 -1.79
CA ASN A 253 23.69 2.54 -2.18
C ASN A 253 22.82 1.43 -2.81
N ASP A 254 22.58 1.50 -4.12
CA ASP A 254 21.66 0.62 -4.87
C ASP A 254 21.99 -0.89 -4.79
N VAL A 255 23.10 -1.25 -4.15
CA VAL A 255 23.58 -2.63 -3.96
C VAL A 255 23.08 -3.23 -2.63
N VAL A 256 22.64 -2.40 -1.68
CA VAL A 256 22.03 -2.87 -0.43
C VAL A 256 20.52 -2.95 -0.68
N VAL A 257 20.05 -4.18 -0.89
CA VAL A 257 18.63 -4.62 -0.95
C VAL A 257 17.67 -3.50 -0.56
N GLN A 258 16.96 -2.95 -1.56
CA GLN A 258 15.86 -2.01 -1.30
C GLN A 258 15.00 -2.60 -0.18
N PRO A 259 14.65 -1.84 0.87
CA PRO A 259 13.71 -2.34 1.85
C PRO A 259 12.43 -2.66 1.10
N MET A 260 12.18 -3.96 0.90
CA MET A 260 10.93 -4.43 0.35
C MET A 260 9.87 -3.98 1.36
N PRO A 261 8.88 -3.18 0.97
CA PRO A 261 7.85 -2.73 1.90
C PRO A 261 7.18 -3.96 2.49
N GLN A 262 7.35 -4.15 3.80
CA GLN A 262 6.59 -5.12 4.56
C GLN A 262 5.32 -4.42 5.01
N LEU A 263 4.19 -5.08 4.74
CA LEU A 263 2.89 -4.63 5.21
C LEU A 263 2.68 -5.18 6.64
N PRO A 264 1.98 -4.42 7.52
CA PRO A 264 1.54 -3.04 7.31
C PRO A 264 2.71 -2.05 7.30
N ILE A 265 2.63 -1.04 6.43
CA ILE A 265 3.72 -0.09 6.13
C ILE A 265 4.06 0.74 7.37
N ASN A 266 3.05 1.04 8.18
CA ASN A 266 3.16 1.80 9.42
C ASN A 266 4.09 1.16 10.49
N GLN A 267 4.40 -0.14 10.40
CA GLN A 267 5.31 -0.82 11.32
C GLN A 267 6.77 -0.75 10.88
N SER A 268 7.04 -0.35 9.64
CA SER A 268 8.40 -0.26 9.12
C SER A 268 9.16 0.92 9.74
N TYR A 269 10.34 0.63 10.30
CA TYR A 269 11.25 1.63 10.84
C TYR A 269 11.59 2.74 9.84
N TYR A 270 11.76 2.39 8.56
CA TYR A 270 12.07 3.36 7.51
C TYR A 270 10.94 4.37 7.29
N TYR A 271 9.69 3.92 7.33
CA TYR A 271 8.53 4.78 7.10
C TYR A 271 8.20 5.63 8.33
N ILE A 272 8.38 5.09 9.54
CA ILE A 272 8.33 5.87 10.79
C ILE A 272 9.38 6.99 10.78
N GLN A 273 10.59 6.69 10.25
CA GLN A 273 11.65 7.68 10.15
C GLN A 273 11.30 8.83 9.19
N ILE A 274 10.55 8.58 8.10
CA ILE A 274 10.09 9.62 7.19
C ILE A 274 9.14 10.60 7.90
N GLU A 275 8.24 10.12 8.77
CA GLU A 275 7.34 10.97 9.54
C GLU A 275 8.13 11.88 10.52
N GLN A 276 9.13 11.30 11.20
CA GLN A 276 10.04 12.07 12.06
C GLN A 276 10.88 13.08 11.26
N ASP A 277 11.36 12.70 10.08
CA ASP A 277 12.12 13.60 9.20
C ASP A 277 11.25 14.74 8.68
N LEU A 278 9.98 14.48 8.38
CA LEU A 278 9.01 15.51 8.00
C LEU A 278 8.79 16.51 9.14
N GLU A 279 8.62 16.04 10.37
CA GLU A 279 8.47 16.91 11.55
C GLU A 279 9.73 17.77 11.77
N ARG A 280 10.91 17.17 11.67
CA ARG A 280 12.19 17.90 11.73
C ARG A 280 12.32 18.92 10.61
N ALA A 281 11.92 18.58 9.38
CA ALA A 281 11.96 19.49 8.24
C ALA A 281 10.98 20.64 8.38
N LEU A 282 9.77 20.40 8.93
CA LEU A 282 8.78 21.44 9.24
C LEU A 282 9.36 22.49 10.19
N HIS A 283 9.93 22.05 11.31
CA HIS A 283 10.56 22.95 12.28
C HIS A 283 11.74 23.71 11.69
N LYS A 284 12.61 23.03 10.93
CA LYS A 284 13.78 23.66 10.30
C LYS A 284 13.38 24.71 9.26
N THR A 285 12.41 24.42 8.41
CA THR A 285 11.95 25.36 7.38
C THR A 285 11.32 26.59 8.01
N GLU A 286 10.54 26.46 9.09
CA GLU A 286 9.96 27.61 9.79
C GLU A 286 11.04 28.47 10.47
N SER A 287 12.07 27.85 11.06
CA SER A 287 13.23 28.59 11.59
C SER A 287 13.94 29.39 10.50
N LEU A 288 14.27 28.76 9.37
CA LEU A 288 14.97 29.42 8.26
C LEU A 288 14.14 30.52 7.60
N LYS A 289 12.81 30.37 7.58
CA LYS A 289 11.89 31.41 7.12
C LYS A 289 11.96 32.64 8.02
N ASN A 290 11.98 32.46 9.34
CA ASN A 290 12.12 33.56 10.29
C ASN A 290 13.49 34.24 10.16
N ASP A 291 14.56 33.47 10.02
CA ASP A 291 15.92 33.99 9.80
C ASP A 291 16.01 34.81 8.50
N TRP A 292 15.37 34.34 7.42
CA TRP A 292 15.30 35.08 6.16
C TRP A 292 14.53 36.40 6.31
N ILE A 293 13.38 36.38 6.99
CA ILE A 293 12.57 37.58 7.25
C ILE A 293 13.39 38.60 8.04
N ASP A 294 14.13 38.18 9.06
CA ASP A 294 14.94 39.08 9.89
C ASP A 294 16.16 39.62 9.14
N CYS A 295 16.85 38.79 8.36
CA CYS A 295 17.93 39.26 7.46
C CYS A 295 17.40 40.30 6.47
N LYS A 296 16.22 40.05 5.89
CA LYS A 296 15.57 40.94 4.93
C LYS A 296 15.23 42.29 5.57
N LYS A 297 14.66 42.32 6.78
CA LYS A 297 14.39 43.58 7.51
C LYS A 297 15.66 44.42 7.70
N VAL A 298 16.78 43.79 8.06
CA VAL A 298 18.07 44.49 8.23
C VAL A 298 18.59 45.02 6.89
N SER A 299 18.50 44.21 5.83
CA SER A 299 18.90 44.62 4.48
C SER A 299 18.07 45.80 3.96
N ASP A 300 16.74 45.73 4.10
CA ASP A 300 15.81 46.77 3.67
C ASP A 300 16.03 48.09 4.44
N LYS A 301 16.38 48.00 5.73
CA LYS A 301 16.77 49.17 6.53
C LYS A 301 18.02 49.84 5.97
N HIS A 302 19.09 49.07 5.69
CA HIS A 302 20.32 49.63 5.13
C HIS A 302 20.12 50.14 3.70
N LEU A 303 19.25 49.51 2.91
CA LEU A 303 18.87 49.98 1.58
C LEU A 303 18.20 51.35 1.65
N SER A 304 17.21 51.50 2.54
CA SER A 304 16.52 52.77 2.76
C SER A 304 17.48 53.86 3.23
N GLU A 305 18.37 53.58 4.20
CA GLU A 305 19.39 54.52 4.66
C GLU A 305 20.35 54.93 3.52
N ARG A 306 20.77 53.98 2.68
CA ARG A 306 21.64 54.23 1.51
C ARG A 306 20.95 55.14 0.50
N ASP A 307 19.71 54.84 0.14
CA ASP A 307 18.98 55.56 -0.89
C ASP A 307 18.64 56.98 -0.44
N SER A 308 18.24 57.17 0.83
CA SER A 308 18.06 58.49 1.43
C SER A 308 19.36 59.31 1.46
N LEU A 309 20.51 58.71 1.80
CA LEU A 309 21.80 59.40 1.79
C LEU A 309 22.24 59.77 0.37
N ARG A 310 22.00 58.89 -0.61
CA ARG A 310 22.32 59.13 -2.03
C ARG A 310 21.49 60.29 -2.58
N GLU A 311 20.21 60.33 -2.26
CA GLU A 311 19.31 61.42 -2.64
C GLU A 311 19.73 62.75 -1.99
N ALA A 312 20.04 62.74 -0.69
CA ALA A 312 20.50 63.93 0.02
C ALA A 312 21.81 64.49 -0.56
N ILE A 313 22.79 63.63 -0.88
CA ILE A 313 24.05 64.05 -1.52
C ILE A 313 23.77 64.62 -2.92
N LYS A 314 22.94 63.95 -3.74
CA LYS A 314 22.59 64.43 -5.08
C LYS A 314 21.95 65.81 -5.03
N ASN A 315 21.05 66.04 -4.07
CA ASN A 315 20.38 67.33 -3.88
C ASN A 315 21.38 68.42 -3.44
N ALA A 316 22.32 68.09 -2.53
CA ALA A 316 23.37 69.00 -2.08
C ALA A 316 24.36 69.36 -3.21
N GLU A 317 24.81 68.39 -4.00
CA GLU A 317 25.69 68.61 -5.16
C GLU A 317 25.01 69.48 -6.23
N SER A 318 23.71 69.26 -6.47
CA SER A 318 22.93 70.08 -7.41
C SER A 318 22.76 71.52 -6.91
N ALA A 319 22.66 71.72 -5.59
CA ALA A 319 22.58 73.05 -4.99
C ALA A 319 23.93 73.80 -5.04
N GLU A 320 25.06 73.10 -4.91
CA GLU A 320 26.40 73.68 -5.09
C GLU A 320 26.68 74.06 -6.55
N SER A 321 26.18 73.30 -7.54
CA SER A 321 26.40 73.60 -8.97
C SER A 321 25.55 74.75 -9.53
N THR A 322 24.58 75.25 -8.76
CA THR A 322 23.65 76.32 -9.18
C THR A 322 24.01 77.68 -8.53
N LYS A 323 25.13 77.74 -7.79
CA LYS A 323 25.79 78.98 -7.37
C LYS A 323 26.87 79.37 -8.37
#